data_AF-A0A3M1U6W5-F1
#
_entry.id   AF-A0A3M1U6W5-F1
#
_cell.length_a   1.000
_cell.length_b   1.000
_cell.length_c   1.000
_cell.angle_alpha   90.00
_cell.angle_beta   90.00
_cell.angle_gamma   90.00
#
_symmetry.space_group_name_H-M   'P 1'
#
loop_
_entity.id
_entity.type
_entity.pdbx_description
1 polymer ?
#
loop_
_entity_poly.entity_id
_entity_poly.type
_entity_poly.pdbx_seq_one_letter_code
_entity_poly.pdbx_strand_id
1 'polypeptide(L)'
;GGNLFLLQRSALPSLMPRLEAAYQSRKSPAALARIVGVGTLLRVLLGQLVPWTLPIPYLERQVGRVLGLSVHAVPVHSADIGADVDNLEQYEQALLAASPGDPV
;
A
#
# COMPACT_ATOMS: atom_id res chain seq x y z
N GLY A 1 -0.77 5.28 2.60
CA GLY A 1 -0.15 3.97 2.81
C GLY A 1 -0.58 3.48 4.17
N GLY A 2 -0.88 2.20 4.31
CA GLY A 2 -1.23 1.58 5.58
C GLY A 2 -0.36 0.33 5.79
N ASN A 3 -0.15 -0.05 7.05
CA ASN A 3 0.64 -1.24 7.40
C ASN A 3 -0.22 -2.51 7.52
N LEU A 4 -1.51 -2.42 7.16
CA LEU A 4 -2.48 -3.51 7.21
C LEU A 4 -2.93 -3.92 5.82
N PHE A 5 -3.12 -5.22 5.65
CA PHE A 5 -3.73 -5.80 4.46
C PHE A 5 -4.72 -6.90 4.88
N LEU A 6 -5.93 -6.85 4.32
CA LEU A 6 -6.99 -7.82 4.56
C LEU A 6 -7.09 -8.77 3.38
N LEU A 7 -7.06 -10.07 3.65
CA LEU A 7 -7.15 -11.10 2.63
C LEU A 7 -7.97 -12.29 3.09
N GLN A 8 -8.58 -13.00 2.14
CA GLN A 8 -9.16 -14.30 2.41
C GLN A 8 -8.05 -15.35 2.45
N ARG A 9 -7.95 -16.08 3.57
CA ARG A 9 -6.88 -17.08 3.79
C ARG A 9 -6.81 -18.13 2.68
N SER A 10 -7.95 -18.52 2.12
CA SER A 10 -8.03 -19.47 1.00
C SER A 10 -7.32 -18.99 -0.27
N ALA A 11 -7.16 -17.68 -0.45
CA ALA A 11 -6.50 -17.10 -1.61
C ALA A 11 -4.95 -17.10 -1.49
N LEU A 12 -4.40 -17.25 -0.28
CA LEU A 12 -2.95 -17.16 -0.03
C LEU A 12 -2.09 -18.06 -0.93
N PRO A 13 -2.39 -19.36 -1.10
CA PRO A 13 -1.53 -20.23 -1.91
C PRO A 13 -1.40 -19.75 -3.36
N SER A 14 -2.48 -19.23 -3.94
CA SER A 14 -2.49 -18.69 -5.30
C SER A 14 -1.83 -17.31 -5.44
N LEU A 15 -1.81 -16.53 -4.35
CA LEU A 15 -1.25 -15.19 -4.28
C LEU A 15 0.27 -15.20 -4.07
N MET A 16 0.77 -16.15 -3.27
CA MET A 16 2.15 -16.13 -2.77
C MET A 16 3.22 -15.94 -3.85
N PRO A 17 3.22 -16.66 -4.99
CA PRO A 17 4.25 -16.48 -6.01
C PRO A 17 4.30 -15.05 -6.56
N ARG A 18 3.14 -14.40 -6.68
CA ARG A 18 3.03 -13.03 -7.20
C ARG A 18 3.45 -11.99 -6.15
N LEU A 19 3.07 -12.20 -4.90
CA LEU A 19 3.47 -11.36 -3.78
C LEU A 19 4.98 -11.41 -3.58
N GLU A 20 5.57 -12.60 -3.67
CA GLU A 20 7.02 -12.78 -3.53
C GLU A 20 7.79 -12.07 -4.65
N ALA A 21 7.37 -12.24 -5.91
CA ALA A 21 7.98 -11.54 -7.04
C ALA A 21 7.91 -10.00 -6.90
N ALA A 22 6.76 -9.48 -6.43
CA ALA A 22 6.61 -8.06 -6.14
C ALA A 22 7.51 -7.61 -4.97
N TYR A 23 7.58 -8.39 -3.90
CA TYR A 23 8.38 -8.09 -2.71
C TYR A 23 9.89 -8.07 -2.99
N GLN A 24 10.38 -9.02 -3.80
CA GLN A 24 11.77 -9.03 -4.27
C GLN A 24 12.10 -7.78 -5.10
N SER A 25 11.11 -7.29 -5.85
CA SER A 25 11.23 -6.09 -6.68
C SER A 25 11.01 -4.77 -5.91
N ARG A 26 10.73 -4.79 -4.59
CA ARG A 26 10.25 -3.61 -3.84
C ARG A 26 11.16 -2.38 -3.90
N LYS A 27 12.46 -2.58 -4.11
CA LYS A 27 13.46 -1.50 -4.22
C LYS A 27 13.71 -1.02 -5.65
N SER A 28 13.03 -1.59 -6.64
CA SER A 28 13.21 -1.28 -8.06
C SER A 28 11.88 -0.85 -8.69
N PRO A 29 11.63 0.47 -8.82
CA PRO A 29 10.42 0.99 -9.46
C PRO A 29 10.22 0.46 -10.87
N ALA A 30 11.31 0.32 -11.65
CA ALA A 30 11.25 -0.23 -13.01
C ALA A 30 10.86 -1.72 -13.03
N ALA A 31 11.32 -2.53 -12.05
CA ALA A 31 10.92 -3.92 -11.96
C ALA A 31 9.45 -4.07 -11.55
N LEU A 32 8.99 -3.26 -10.59
CA LEU A 32 7.57 -3.21 -10.21
C LEU A 32 6.68 -2.77 -11.39
N ALA A 33 7.13 -1.82 -12.19
CA ALA A 33 6.41 -1.37 -13.39
C ALA A 33 6.26 -2.49 -14.44
N ARG A 34 7.20 -3.43 -14.54
CA ARG A 34 7.04 -4.62 -15.40
C ARG A 34 5.97 -5.57 -14.89
N ILE A 35 5.77 -5.64 -13.57
CA ILE A 35 4.72 -6.48 -12.95
C ILE A 35 3.35 -5.81 -13.09
N VAL A 36 3.22 -4.55 -12.65
CA VAL A 36 1.93 -3.84 -12.56
C VAL A 36 1.51 -3.19 -13.89
N GLY A 37 2.48 -2.89 -14.75
CA GLY A 37 2.30 -2.27 -16.06
C GLY A 37 2.95 -0.90 -16.15
N VAL A 38 3.65 -0.64 -17.27
CA VAL A 38 4.35 0.63 -17.52
C VAL A 38 3.38 1.82 -17.53
N GLY A 39 2.16 1.62 -18.03
CA GLY A 39 1.11 2.64 -17.99
C GLY A 39 0.69 3.03 -16.56
N THR A 40 0.77 2.10 -15.60
CA THR A 40 0.51 2.38 -14.19
C THR A 40 1.60 3.28 -13.62
N LEU A 41 2.88 2.99 -13.91
CA LEU A 41 4.00 3.84 -13.50
C LEU A 41 3.85 5.26 -14.06
N LEU A 42 3.56 5.38 -15.36
CA LEU A 42 3.35 6.69 -15.99
C LEU A 42 2.22 7.48 -15.32
N ARG A 43 1.10 6.83 -15.00
CA ARG A 43 -0.01 7.46 -14.28
C ARG A 43 0.35 7.83 -12.84
N VAL A 44 1.18 7.04 -12.15
CA VAL A 44 1.68 7.40 -10.82
C VAL A 44 2.51 8.68 -10.89
N LEU A 45 3.41 8.79 -11.87
CA LEU A 45 4.21 9.99 -12.09
C LEU A 45 3.32 11.20 -12.45
N LEU A 46 2.38 11.03 -13.38
CA LEU A 46 1.45 12.09 -13.75
C LEU A 46 0.49 12.46 -12.62
N GLY A 47 0.09 11.50 -11.79
CA GLY A 47 -0.80 11.71 -10.65
C GLY A 47 -0.22 12.63 -9.57
N GLN A 48 1.11 12.80 -9.53
CA GLN A 48 1.76 13.79 -8.65
C GLN A 48 1.47 15.23 -9.08
N LEU A 49 1.28 15.46 -10.38
CA LEU A 49 0.98 16.78 -10.95
C LEU A 49 -0.52 16.97 -11.21
N VAL A 50 -1.19 15.88 -11.59
CA VAL A 50 -2.55 15.86 -12.10
C VAL A 50 -3.32 14.71 -11.41
N PRO A 51 -3.78 14.90 -10.15
CA PRO A 51 -4.26 13.81 -9.29
C PRO A 51 -5.44 13.00 -9.87
N TRP A 52 -6.31 13.63 -10.66
CA TRP A 52 -7.45 12.96 -11.28
C TRP A 52 -7.05 11.91 -12.34
N THR A 53 -5.79 11.89 -12.79
CA THR A 53 -5.29 10.88 -13.74
C THR A 53 -5.02 9.51 -13.10
N LEU A 54 -4.97 9.44 -11.76
CA LEU A 54 -4.72 8.23 -10.99
C LEU A 54 -5.82 7.99 -9.94
N PRO A 55 -7.06 7.68 -10.37
CA PRO A 55 -8.13 7.38 -9.43
C PRO A 55 -7.91 6.00 -8.77
N ILE A 56 -8.33 5.84 -7.52
CA ILE A 56 -8.21 4.57 -6.77
C ILE A 56 -8.78 3.36 -7.55
N PRO A 57 -9.97 3.44 -8.20
CA PRO A 57 -10.48 2.34 -9.01
C PRO A 57 -9.57 1.87 -10.15
N TYR A 58 -8.70 2.74 -10.67
CA TYR A 58 -7.71 2.32 -11.66
C TYR A 58 -6.64 1.42 -11.03
N LEU A 59 -6.13 1.79 -9.85
CA LEU A 59 -5.14 1.01 -9.11
C LEU A 59 -5.71 -0.34 -8.67
N GLU A 60 -6.93 -0.36 -8.13
CA GLU A 60 -7.64 -1.59 -7.75
C GLU A 60 -7.73 -2.58 -8.92
N ARG A 61 -8.12 -2.11 -10.11
CA ARG A 61 -8.18 -2.95 -11.33
C ARG A 61 -6.81 -3.47 -11.75
N GLN A 62 -5.77 -2.63 -11.71
CA GLN A 62 -4.43 -3.06 -12.12
C GLN A 62 -3.83 -4.07 -11.15
N VAL A 63 -3.93 -3.81 -9.84
CA VAL A 63 -3.45 -4.74 -8.81
C VAL A 63 -4.28 -6.02 -8.84
N GLY A 64 -5.60 -5.92 -9.00
CA GLY A 64 -6.47 -7.08 -9.14
C GLY A 64 -6.12 -7.96 -10.34
N ARG A 65 -5.79 -7.35 -11.50
CA ARG A 65 -5.29 -8.06 -12.69
C ARG A 65 -3.97 -8.79 -12.42
N VAL A 66 -3.04 -8.17 -11.69
CA VAL A 66 -1.75 -8.78 -11.32
C VAL A 66 -1.97 -9.98 -10.41
N LEU A 67 -2.79 -9.79 -9.38
CA LEU A 67 -3.04 -10.78 -8.33
C LEU A 67 -4.03 -11.88 -8.76
N GLY A 68 -4.84 -11.64 -9.78
CA GLY A 68 -5.90 -12.55 -10.23
C GLY A 68 -7.11 -12.57 -9.31
N LEU A 69 -7.35 -11.49 -8.56
CA LEU A 69 -8.39 -11.37 -7.54
C LEU A 69 -9.04 -9.98 -7.56
N SER A 70 -10.22 -9.86 -6.97
CA SER A 70 -10.79 -8.55 -6.65
C SER A 70 -10.00 -7.90 -5.51
N VAL A 71 -9.60 -6.64 -5.72
CA VAL A 71 -8.83 -5.84 -4.75
C VAL A 71 -9.57 -4.54 -4.55
N HIS A 72 -9.67 -4.10 -3.30
CA HIS A 72 -10.31 -2.84 -2.93
C HIS A 72 -9.42 -2.10 -1.93
N ALA A 73 -9.30 -0.80 -2.10
CA ALA A 73 -8.73 0.08 -1.10
C ALA A 73 -9.78 0.30 0.00
N VAL A 74 -9.34 0.14 1.26
CA VAL A 74 -10.19 0.45 2.42
C VAL A 74 -9.79 1.84 2.90
N PRO A 75 -10.62 2.89 2.68
CA PRO A 75 -10.32 4.21 3.22
C PRO A 75 -10.44 4.16 4.75
N VAL A 76 -9.36 4.50 5.43
CA VAL A 76 -9.34 4.64 6.89
C VAL A 76 -8.96 6.08 7.22
N HIS A 77 -9.75 6.71 8.09
CA HIS A 77 -9.56 8.09 8.52
C HIS A 77 -8.57 8.24 9.69
N SER A 78 -8.14 7.12 10.26
CA SER A 78 -7.17 7.09 11.36
C SER A 78 -5.76 6.92 10.79
N ALA A 79 -4.90 7.91 11.02
CA ALA A 79 -3.54 7.94 10.47
C ALA A 79 -2.57 6.99 11.20
N ASP A 80 -2.89 6.62 12.44
CA ASP A 80 -2.17 5.66 13.28
C ASP A 80 -1.95 4.31 12.58
N ILE A 81 -2.91 3.83 11.78
CA ILE A 81 -2.81 2.56 11.03
C ILE A 81 -1.67 2.56 9.99
N GLY A 82 -1.26 3.75 9.54
CA GLY A 82 -0.17 3.92 8.57
C GLY A 82 1.14 4.40 9.19
N ALA A 83 1.15 4.76 10.47
CA ALA A 83 2.35 5.21 11.15
C ALA A 83 3.22 4.01 11.54
N ASP A 84 4.51 4.10 11.25
CA ASP A 84 5.53 3.15 11.71
C ASP A 84 6.55 3.89 12.59
N VAL A 85 7.23 3.15 13.46
CA VAL A 85 8.29 3.67 14.32
C VAL A 85 9.64 3.21 13.74
N ASP A 86 10.23 4.07 12.91
CA ASP A 86 11.50 3.83 12.23
C ASP A 86 12.71 4.36 13.03
N ASN A 87 12.51 5.31 13.95
CA ASN A 87 13.59 5.95 14.70
C ASN A 87 13.23 6.26 16.16
N LEU A 88 14.25 6.70 16.92
CA LEU A 88 14.11 6.97 18.35
C LEU A 88 13.15 8.13 18.65
N GLU A 89 13.18 9.20 17.86
CA GLU A 89 12.29 10.36 18.02
C GLU A 89 10.81 9.96 17.86
N GLN A 90 10.51 9.12 16.86
CA GLN A 90 9.17 8.56 16.65
C GLN A 90 8.73 7.65 17.80
N TYR A 91 9.66 6.88 18.38
CA TYR A 91 9.38 6.03 19.53
C TYR A 91 9.00 6.85 20.78
N GLU A 92 9.75 7.91 21.06
CA GLU A 92 9.45 8.83 22.17
C GLU A 92 8.08 9.50 21.99
N GLN A 93 7.75 9.91 20.76
CA GLN A 93 6.43 10.46 20.42
C GLN A 93 5.30 9.43 20.61
N ALA A 94 5.53 8.18 20.22
CA ALA A 94 4.54 7.11 20.41
C ALA A 94 4.28 6.83 21.90
N LEU A 95 5.30 6.88 22.76
CA LEU A 95 5.15 6.74 24.21
C LEU A 95 4.34 7.88 24.85
N LEU A 96 4.56 9.12 24.40
CA LEU A 96 3.77 10.27 24.83
C LEU A 96 2.30 10.12 24.43
N ALA A 97 2.04 9.70 23.18
CA ALA A 97 0.68 9.47 22.68
C ALA A 97 -0.04 8.29 23.37
N ALA A 98 0.71 7.30 23.88
CA ALA A 98 0.15 6.14 24.58
C ALA A 98 -0.10 6.39 26.09
N SER A 99 0.33 7.54 26.64
CA SER A 99 0.15 7.85 28.06
C SER A 99 -1.31 8.26 28.35
N PRO A 100 -1.95 7.70 29.39
CA PRO A 100 -3.38 7.87 29.63
C PRO A 100 -3.67 9.29 30.12
N GLY A 101 -4.14 10.17 29.23
CA GLY A 101 -4.43 11.56 29.58
C GLY A 101 -5.20 12.38 28.55
N ASP A 102 -5.13 12.09 27.24
CA ASP A 102 -5.81 12.90 26.23
C ASP A 102 -6.97 12.14 25.54
N PRO A 103 -8.15 12.78 25.38
CA PRO A 103 -9.27 12.18 24.68
C PRO A 103 -9.01 12.17 23.17
N VAL A 104 -9.24 11.00 22.56
CA VAL A 104 -9.31 10.80 21.11
C VAL A 104 -10.56 11.45 20.53
#